data_AF-A0A8S3FN49-F1
#
_entry.id   AF-A0A8S3FN49-F1
#
_cell.length_a   1.000
_cell.length_b   1.000
_cell.length_c   1.000
_cell.angle_alpha   90.00
_cell.angle_beta   90.00
_cell.angle_gamma   90.00
#
_symmetry.space_group_name_H-M   'P 1'
#
loop_
_entity.id
_entity.type
_entity.pdbx_description
1 polymer ?
#
loop_
_entity_poly.entity_id
_entity_poly.type
_entity_poly.pdbx_seq_one_letter_code
_entity_poly.pdbx_strand_id
1 'polypeptide(L)'
;AAFKLYQEAITLCLNEKKTINNAKQKEQLEKIAYQALERAEELKKTELNPASHIRLPSPPRDEVIQQEEQQPLDIDEKNMNISDKRAKLSPHELDVLRRGSKINGRDYVPFFDIDLRERFAFQTPFVDPHGPLKLAPKQQSHFQRWARPDEIMSEPKMIMALSYFSIKQDLISDCSFVASLAVSVQYEKKFNKRIITSIIYPQNKQGEPVYNPCGKYMIRFHLNGVWRKVIIDDTLPIDH
;
A
#
# COMPACT_ATOMS: atom_id res chain seq x y z
N ALA A 1 1.49 -18.36 -19.13
CA ALA A 1 0.61 -17.24 -19.55
C ALA A 1 1.37 -16.22 -20.42
N ALA A 2 2.52 -15.70 -19.96
CA ALA A 2 3.29 -14.71 -20.72
C ALA A 2 3.83 -15.20 -22.07
N PHE A 3 4.25 -16.47 -22.19
CA PHE A 3 4.78 -17.03 -23.45
C PHE A 3 3.77 -16.95 -24.62
N LYS A 4 2.49 -17.26 -24.38
CA LYS A 4 1.44 -17.19 -25.42
C LYS A 4 1.20 -15.75 -25.91
N LEU A 5 1.24 -14.78 -25.00
CA LEU A 5 1.10 -13.36 -25.36
C LEU A 5 2.25 -12.86 -26.24
N TYR A 6 3.48 -13.31 -25.99
CA TYR A 6 4.61 -13.00 -26.87
C TYR A 6 4.46 -13.65 -28.24
N GLN A 7 3.95 -14.88 -28.34
CA GLN A 7 3.66 -15.52 -29.63
C GLN A 7 2.59 -14.74 -30.41
N GLU A 8 1.50 -14.33 -29.76
CA GLU A 8 0.45 -13.52 -30.36
C GLU A 8 1.00 -12.17 -30.86
N ALA A 9 1.81 -11.47 -30.04
CA ALA A 9 2.44 -10.21 -30.43
C ALA A 9 3.36 -10.35 -31.65
N ILE A 10 4.14 -11.45 -31.74
CA ILE A 10 5.00 -11.73 -32.90
C ILE A 10 4.14 -11.95 -34.16
N THR A 11 3.07 -12.74 -34.06
CA THR A 11 2.17 -12.97 -35.21
C THR A 11 1.50 -11.68 -35.69
N LEU A 12 1.12 -10.80 -34.77
CA LEU A 12 0.53 -9.51 -35.09
C LEU A 12 1.53 -8.59 -35.80
N CYS A 13 2.77 -8.49 -35.29
CA CYS A 13 3.83 -7.70 -35.93
C CYS A 13 4.16 -8.21 -37.35
N LEU A 14 4.21 -9.53 -37.55
CA LEU A 14 4.49 -10.14 -38.86
C LEU A 14 3.34 -9.95 -39.85
N ASN A 15 2.10 -9.91 -39.37
CA ASN A 15 0.93 -9.65 -40.21
C ASN A 15 0.85 -8.17 -40.61
N GLU A 16 1.05 -7.24 -39.67
CA GLU A 16 1.04 -5.79 -39.95
C GLU A 16 2.17 -5.36 -40.91
N LYS A 17 3.33 -6.02 -40.82
CA LYS A 17 4.45 -5.79 -41.74
C LYS A 17 4.10 -6.06 -43.21
N LYS A 18 3.15 -6.97 -43.48
CA LYS A 18 2.69 -7.30 -44.86
C LYS A 18 1.79 -6.19 -45.44
N THR A 19 1.13 -5.42 -44.59
CA THR A 19 0.17 -4.37 -44.97
C THR A 19 0.77 -2.96 -45.01
N ILE A 20 1.89 -2.73 -44.34
CA ILE A 20 2.53 -1.40 -44.25
C ILE A 20 3.48 -1.18 -45.44
N ASN A 21 3.53 0.03 -46.00
CA ASN A 21 4.43 0.39 -47.12
C ASN A 21 5.61 1.29 -46.69
N ASN A 22 5.63 1.76 -45.45
CA ASN A 22 6.70 2.60 -44.92
C ASN A 22 7.87 1.76 -44.40
N ALA A 23 9.05 1.92 -45.01
CA ALA A 23 10.26 1.17 -44.66
C ALA A 23 10.68 1.35 -43.19
N LYS A 24 10.53 2.56 -42.63
CA LYS A 24 10.92 2.86 -41.24
C LYS A 24 10.01 2.18 -40.22
N GLN A 25 8.72 2.04 -40.53
CA GLN A 25 7.75 1.33 -39.67
C GLN A 25 7.94 -0.18 -39.76
N LYS A 26 8.33 -0.71 -40.93
CA LYS A 26 8.69 -2.14 -41.08
C LYS A 26 9.89 -2.50 -40.22
N GLU A 27 10.93 -1.66 -40.22
CA GLU A 27 12.13 -1.86 -39.40
C GLU A 27 11.83 -1.82 -37.89
N GLN A 28 10.94 -0.91 -37.46
CA GLN A 28 10.48 -0.86 -36.08
C GLN A 28 9.69 -2.11 -35.67
N LEU A 29 8.78 -2.58 -36.52
CA LEU A 29 8.01 -3.81 -36.28
C LEU A 29 8.89 -5.06 -36.26
N GLU A 30 9.91 -5.13 -37.12
CA GLU A 30 10.92 -6.19 -37.07
C GLU A 30 11.65 -6.18 -35.72
N LYS A 31 12.12 -5.01 -35.28
CA LYS A 31 12.82 -4.89 -34.00
C LYS A 31 11.95 -5.34 -32.81
N ILE A 32 10.68 -4.97 -32.80
CA ILE A 32 9.72 -5.39 -31.76
C ILE A 32 9.47 -6.90 -31.82
N ALA A 33 9.31 -7.47 -33.01
CA ALA A 33 9.12 -8.91 -33.18
C ALA A 33 10.35 -9.72 -32.72
N TYR A 34 11.56 -9.25 -33.02
CA TYR A 34 12.81 -9.87 -32.55
C TYR A 34 12.92 -9.84 -31.02
N GLN A 35 12.64 -8.70 -30.39
CA GLN A 35 12.67 -8.57 -28.93
C GLN A 35 11.61 -9.47 -28.25
N ALA A 36 10.41 -9.56 -28.83
CA ALA A 36 9.36 -10.46 -28.34
C ALA A 36 9.77 -11.94 -28.46
N LEU A 37 10.49 -12.31 -29.53
CA LEU A 37 10.99 -13.66 -29.75
C LEU A 37 12.09 -14.04 -28.75
N GLU A 38 13.06 -13.16 -28.51
CA GLU A 38 14.11 -13.36 -27.50
C GLU A 38 13.51 -13.58 -26.10
N ARG A 39 12.53 -12.77 -25.72
CA ARG A 39 11.79 -12.93 -24.45
C ARG A 39 11.00 -14.23 -24.38
N ALA A 40 10.40 -14.67 -25.49
CA ALA A 40 9.69 -15.94 -25.54
C ALA A 40 10.67 -17.13 -25.34
N GLU A 41 11.87 -17.07 -25.91
CA GLU A 41 12.89 -18.11 -25.74
C GLU A 41 13.46 -18.17 -24.32
N GLU A 42 13.68 -17.02 -23.67
CA GLU A 42 14.07 -16.95 -22.25
C GLU A 42 13.02 -17.59 -21.33
N LEU A 43 11.75 -17.29 -21.58
CA LEU A 43 10.63 -17.89 -20.83
C LEU A 43 10.54 -19.39 -21.04
N LYS A 44 10.80 -19.89 -22.26
CA LYS A 44 10.84 -21.32 -22.57
C LYS A 44 12.00 -22.04 -21.88
N LYS A 45 13.17 -21.41 -21.77
CA LYS A 45 14.33 -21.95 -21.02
C LYS A 45 14.07 -22.02 -19.51
N THR A 46 13.29 -21.07 -18.99
CA THR A 46 12.92 -21.02 -17.56
C THR A 46 11.94 -22.15 -17.19
N GLU A 47 11.02 -22.53 -18.09
CA GLU A 47 10.11 -23.67 -17.87
C GLU A 47 10.82 -25.04 -17.89
N LEU A 48 12.02 -25.14 -18.50
CA LEU A 48 12.80 -26.38 -18.58
C LEU A 48 13.74 -26.61 -17.37
N ASN A 49 13.88 -25.64 -16.47
CA ASN A 49 14.71 -25.72 -15.26
C ASN A 49 13.88 -25.41 -14.00
N PRO A 50 13.20 -26.41 -13.38
CA PRO A 50 12.29 -26.19 -12.26
C PRO A 50 12.96 -25.72 -10.95
N ALA A 51 14.30 -25.66 -10.89
CA ALA A 51 15.06 -25.43 -9.66
C ALA A 51 15.23 -23.95 -9.25
N SER A 52 14.68 -22.98 -9.98
CA SER A 52 14.88 -21.53 -9.69
C SER A 52 13.59 -20.72 -9.51
N HIS A 53 12.44 -21.36 -9.35
CA HIS A 53 11.21 -20.65 -9.00
C HIS A 53 11.16 -20.34 -7.50
N ILE A 54 11.34 -19.07 -7.13
CA ILE A 54 10.79 -18.52 -5.89
C ILE A 54 9.27 -18.76 -5.95
N ARG A 55 8.78 -19.73 -5.17
CA ARG A 55 7.35 -20.01 -5.05
C ARG A 55 6.67 -18.89 -4.28
N LEU A 56 6.04 -17.96 -5.01
CA LEU A 56 4.98 -17.13 -4.45
C LEU A 56 3.76 -18.02 -4.17
N PRO A 57 3.13 -17.92 -2.98
CA PRO A 57 1.95 -18.72 -2.68
C PRO A 57 0.81 -18.37 -3.65
N SER A 58 0.12 -19.40 -4.12
CA SER A 58 -1.04 -19.24 -4.99
C SER A 58 -2.19 -18.59 -4.20
N PRO A 59 -3.01 -17.72 -4.82
CA PRO A 59 -4.25 -17.30 -4.17
C PRO A 59 -5.13 -18.54 -3.89
N PRO A 60 -5.82 -18.60 -2.75
CA PRO A 60 -6.62 -19.77 -2.38
C PRO A 60 -7.69 -20.02 -3.46
N ARG A 61 -7.82 -21.27 -3.91
CA ARG A 61 -8.93 -21.73 -4.73
C ARG A 61 -9.99 -22.32 -3.81
N ASP A 62 -11.23 -21.90 -4.00
CA ASP A 62 -12.42 -22.49 -3.37
C ASP A 62 -12.65 -23.89 -3.95
N GLU A 63 -11.98 -24.91 -3.42
CA GLU A 63 -12.31 -26.31 -3.66
C GLU A 63 -12.69 -26.97 -2.33
N VAL A 64 -13.99 -27.29 -2.23
CA VAL A 64 -14.62 -28.00 -1.12
C VAL A 64 -14.06 -29.42 -1.06
N ILE A 65 -13.29 -29.74 -0.03
CA ILE A 65 -12.91 -31.11 0.32
C ILE A 65 -13.58 -31.47 1.64
N GLN A 66 -14.47 -32.46 1.58
CA GLN A 66 -15.08 -33.12 2.74
C GLN A 66 -14.07 -34.11 3.36
N GLN A 67 -14.13 -34.25 4.70
CA GLN A 67 -13.38 -35.16 5.60
C GLN A 67 -12.07 -34.56 6.16
N GLU A 68 -11.82 -34.39 7.45
CA GLU A 68 -12.49 -34.69 8.73
C GLU A 68 -12.46 -33.42 9.61
N GLU A 69 -13.47 -33.22 10.47
CA GLU A 69 -13.62 -32.05 11.35
C GLU A 69 -12.45 -31.89 12.34
N GLN A 70 -11.38 -31.24 11.91
CA GLN A 70 -10.58 -30.38 12.77
C GLN A 70 -10.86 -28.95 12.32
N GLN A 71 -11.56 -28.23 13.20
CA GLN A 71 -12.02 -26.85 12.97
C GLN A 71 -10.92 -26.00 12.33
N PRO A 72 -11.22 -25.22 11.28
CA PRO A 72 -10.25 -24.29 10.73
C PRO A 72 -9.77 -23.37 11.84
N LEU A 73 -8.47 -23.08 11.89
CA LEU A 73 -7.97 -21.90 12.57
C LEU A 73 -8.54 -20.68 11.84
N ASP A 74 -9.77 -20.32 12.22
CA ASP A 74 -10.33 -19.01 11.97
C ASP A 74 -9.28 -18.03 12.48
N ILE A 75 -8.68 -17.26 11.56
CA ILE A 75 -8.13 -15.96 11.91
C ILE A 75 -9.35 -15.09 12.20
N ASP A 76 -9.93 -15.35 13.37
CA ASP A 76 -11.10 -14.71 13.87
C ASP A 76 -10.68 -13.27 14.17
N GLU A 77 -11.15 -12.33 13.35
CA GLU A 77 -11.05 -10.89 13.65
C GLU A 77 -11.65 -10.56 15.02
N LYS A 78 -12.39 -11.49 15.66
CA LYS A 78 -12.85 -11.39 17.05
C LYS A 78 -11.79 -11.63 18.12
N ASN A 79 -10.63 -12.21 17.81
CA ASN A 79 -9.61 -12.59 18.81
C ASN A 79 -8.41 -11.64 18.93
N MET A 80 -8.46 -10.46 18.29
CA MET A 80 -7.62 -9.31 18.67
C MET A 80 -8.43 -8.13 19.22
N ASN A 81 -9.61 -8.41 19.77
CA ASN A 81 -10.22 -7.54 20.76
C ASN A 81 -9.40 -7.65 22.06
N ILE A 82 -8.41 -6.77 22.23
CA ILE A 82 -7.77 -6.49 23.54
C ILE A 82 -8.77 -5.77 24.48
N SER A 83 -10.06 -6.04 24.34
CA SER A 83 -11.13 -5.32 25.02
C SER A 83 -11.93 -6.17 25.99
N ASP A 84 -11.90 -7.51 25.94
CA ASP A 84 -12.88 -8.28 26.74
C ASP A 84 -12.40 -9.31 27.76
N LYS A 85 -11.10 -9.64 27.86
CA LYS A 85 -10.56 -10.30 29.07
C LYS A 85 -9.11 -9.88 29.26
N ARG A 86 -8.83 -9.00 30.23
CA ARG A 86 -7.46 -8.76 30.73
C ARG A 86 -6.93 -10.05 31.34
N ALA A 87 -6.46 -10.99 30.54
CA ALA A 87 -5.26 -11.71 30.92
C ALA A 87 -4.22 -10.60 31.12
N LYS A 88 -3.85 -10.33 32.38
CA LYS A 88 -2.77 -9.39 32.67
C LYS A 88 -1.57 -9.90 31.89
N LEU A 89 -1.16 -9.14 30.86
CA LEU A 89 0.06 -9.43 30.13
C LEU A 89 1.18 -9.65 31.15
N SER A 90 1.93 -10.72 30.94
CA SER A 90 3.09 -11.02 31.76
C SER A 90 4.09 -9.85 31.70
N PRO A 91 4.94 -9.69 32.72
CA PRO A 91 5.99 -8.67 32.69
C PRO A 91 6.88 -8.77 31.43
N HIS A 92 7.11 -9.99 30.95
CA HIS A 92 7.86 -10.25 29.73
C HIS A 92 7.14 -9.75 28.47
N GLU A 93 5.84 -10.04 28.32
CA GLU A 93 5.05 -9.55 27.18
C GLU A 93 4.96 -8.02 27.16
N LEU A 94 4.80 -7.40 28.33
CA LEU A 94 4.82 -5.95 28.45
C LEU A 94 6.17 -5.35 28.04
N ASP A 95 7.28 -6.00 28.41
CA ASP A 95 8.62 -5.60 28.00
C ASP A 95 8.83 -5.73 26.49
N VAL A 96 8.35 -6.82 25.87
CA VAL A 96 8.36 -7.00 24.42
C VAL A 96 7.58 -5.89 23.73
N LEU A 97 6.36 -5.58 24.20
CA LEU A 97 5.55 -4.49 23.65
C LEU A 97 6.26 -3.15 23.80
N ARG A 98 6.87 -2.87 24.96
CA ARG A 98 7.62 -1.64 25.21
C ARG A 98 8.80 -1.50 24.26
N ARG A 99 9.64 -2.53 24.13
CA ARG A 99 10.78 -2.53 23.20
C ARG A 99 10.33 -2.37 21.76
N GLY A 100 9.29 -3.11 21.35
CA GLY A 100 8.73 -3.03 20.00
C GLY A 100 8.03 -1.70 19.68
N SER A 101 7.75 -0.86 20.68
CA SER A 101 7.16 0.47 20.48
C SER A 101 8.18 1.51 20.04
N LYS A 102 9.46 1.31 20.36
CA LYS A 102 10.51 2.28 20.02
C LYS A 102 11.08 2.00 18.63
N ILE A 103 10.72 2.83 17.67
CA ILE A 103 11.18 2.72 16.27
C ILE A 103 11.84 4.04 15.89
N ASN A 104 13.11 3.99 15.50
CA ASN A 104 13.92 5.17 15.13
C ASN A 104 13.87 6.30 16.19
N GLY A 105 13.89 5.92 17.48
CA GLY A 105 13.85 6.88 18.59
C GLY A 105 12.47 7.49 18.86
N ARG A 106 11.42 7.08 18.13
CA ARG A 106 10.03 7.50 18.34
C ARG A 106 9.22 6.38 18.97
N ASP A 107 8.26 6.73 19.81
CA ASP A 107 7.39 5.78 20.50
C ASP A 107 6.06 5.62 19.75
N TYR A 108 5.79 4.42 19.26
CA TYR A 108 4.52 4.03 18.63
C TYR A 108 3.84 3.01 19.53
N VAL A 109 2.98 3.47 20.43
CA VAL A 109 2.33 2.60 21.42
C VAL A 109 1.25 1.71 20.77
N PRO A 110 0.91 0.56 21.38
CA PRO A 110 -0.21 -0.23 20.93
C PRO A 110 -1.51 0.58 20.89
N PHE A 111 -2.35 0.29 19.90
CA PHE A 111 -3.66 0.89 19.71
C PHE A 111 -4.69 0.12 20.53
N PHE A 112 -5.51 0.83 21.31
CA PHE A 112 -6.58 0.27 22.13
C PHE A 112 -7.90 1.01 21.90
N ASP A 113 -9.02 0.44 22.37
CA ASP A 113 -10.35 1.04 22.19
C ASP A 113 -10.47 2.45 22.79
N ILE A 114 -9.67 2.78 23.81
CA ILE A 114 -9.62 4.14 24.36
C ILE A 114 -9.15 5.16 23.32
N ASP A 115 -8.32 4.75 22.37
CA ASP A 115 -7.80 5.62 21.30
C ASP A 115 -8.88 5.98 20.28
N LEU A 116 -9.99 5.23 20.21
CA LEU A 116 -11.16 5.61 19.40
C LEU A 116 -11.82 6.91 19.90
N ARG A 117 -11.51 7.33 21.13
CA ARG A 117 -11.96 8.60 21.73
C ARG A 117 -10.93 9.73 21.58
N GLU A 118 -9.91 9.54 20.73
CA GLU A 118 -8.91 10.57 20.43
C GLU A 118 -9.57 11.87 19.98
N ARG A 119 -9.04 13.00 20.47
CA ARG A 119 -9.56 14.32 20.14
C ARG A 119 -8.86 14.84 18.89
N PHE A 120 -9.66 15.26 17.91
CA PHE A 120 -9.18 15.81 16.63
C PHE A 120 -9.44 17.31 16.46
N ALA A 121 -10.31 17.90 17.30
CA ALA A 121 -10.66 19.33 17.23
C ALA A 121 -9.90 20.17 18.26
N PHE A 122 -9.19 21.18 17.79
CA PHE A 122 -8.32 22.07 18.57
C PHE A 122 -8.53 23.54 18.19
N GLN A 123 -8.12 24.46 19.06
CA GLN A 123 -8.16 25.90 18.77
C GLN A 123 -7.10 26.31 17.74
N THR A 124 -5.95 25.64 17.77
CA THR A 124 -4.84 25.85 16.85
C THR A 124 -4.57 24.56 16.07
N PRO A 125 -4.07 24.64 14.83
CA PRO A 125 -3.64 23.46 14.08
C PRO A 125 -2.64 22.62 14.87
N PHE A 126 -2.81 21.30 14.83
CA PHE A 126 -1.92 20.35 15.45
C PHE A 126 -0.59 20.32 14.69
N VAL A 127 0.50 20.26 15.44
CA VAL A 127 1.86 20.15 14.91
C VAL A 127 2.44 18.87 15.48
N ASP A 128 3.03 18.03 14.61
CA ASP A 128 3.71 16.83 15.03
C ASP A 128 4.88 17.19 15.97
N PRO A 129 4.92 16.67 17.22
CA PRO A 129 6.00 16.94 18.16
C PRO A 129 7.40 16.54 17.63
N HIS A 130 7.47 15.61 16.69
CA HIS A 130 8.72 15.19 16.05
C HIS A 130 9.13 16.08 14.88
N GLY A 131 8.30 17.04 14.50
CA GLY A 131 8.55 17.97 13.41
C GLY A 131 8.60 17.32 12.03
N PRO A 132 8.99 18.09 11.01
CA PRO A 132 9.00 17.65 9.62
C PRO A 132 9.97 16.47 9.39
N LEU A 133 9.62 15.62 8.43
CA LEU A 133 10.46 14.50 8.02
C LEU A 133 11.75 15.00 7.37
N LYS A 134 12.85 14.27 7.61
CA LYS A 134 14.13 14.53 6.93
C LYS A 134 13.99 14.17 5.45
N LEU A 135 14.15 15.17 4.59
CA LEU A 135 14.09 15.00 3.14
C LEU A 135 15.37 14.34 2.61
N ALA A 136 15.22 13.46 1.61
CA ALA A 136 16.33 12.90 0.85
C ALA A 136 17.03 13.98 0.00
N PRO A 137 18.30 13.82 -0.40
CA PRO A 137 19.02 14.85 -1.17
C PRO A 137 18.28 15.30 -2.45
N LYS A 138 17.64 14.35 -3.16
CA LYS A 138 16.84 14.65 -4.35
C LYS A 138 15.56 15.44 -4.03
N GLN A 139 14.96 15.23 -2.87
CA GLN A 139 13.79 15.99 -2.42
C GLN A 139 14.22 17.40 -2.00
N GLN A 140 15.35 17.55 -1.32
CA GLN A 140 15.88 18.84 -0.90
C GLN A 140 16.15 19.78 -2.07
N SER A 141 16.66 19.28 -3.21
CA SER A 141 16.95 20.12 -4.38
C SER A 141 15.70 20.72 -5.05
N HIS A 142 14.52 20.13 -4.81
CA HIS A 142 13.24 20.62 -5.33
C HIS A 142 12.34 21.23 -4.26
N PHE A 143 12.70 21.12 -2.98
CA PHE A 143 11.85 21.51 -1.86
C PHE A 143 11.72 23.04 -1.78
N GLN A 144 10.47 23.51 -1.80
CA GLN A 144 10.13 24.92 -1.61
C GLN A 144 9.78 25.22 -0.16
N ARG A 145 8.76 24.52 0.39
CA ARG A 145 8.23 24.75 1.73
C ARG A 145 7.38 23.58 2.22
N TRP A 146 7.10 23.57 3.51
CA TRP A 146 6.01 22.76 4.07
C TRP A 146 4.69 23.53 3.93
N ALA A 147 3.62 22.83 3.59
CA ALA A 147 2.28 23.41 3.47
C ALA A 147 1.22 22.41 3.95
N ARG A 148 0.12 22.91 4.52
CA ARG A 148 -1.07 22.10 4.78
C ARG A 148 -1.98 22.04 3.55
N PRO A 149 -2.90 21.07 3.47
CA PRO A 149 -3.83 20.95 2.35
C PRO A 149 -4.64 22.23 2.09
N ASP A 150 -5.15 22.89 3.11
CA ASP A 150 -5.94 24.13 2.99
C ASP A 150 -5.15 25.33 2.44
N GLU A 151 -3.82 25.28 2.49
CA GLU A 151 -2.95 26.30 1.88
C GLU A 151 -2.72 26.07 0.37
N ILE A 152 -3.02 24.88 -0.15
CA ILE A 152 -2.72 24.48 -1.54
C ILE A 152 -3.95 24.05 -2.34
N MET A 153 -5.08 23.78 -1.69
CA MET A 153 -6.34 23.43 -2.34
C MET A 153 -7.54 24.04 -1.63
N SER A 154 -8.56 24.42 -2.41
CA SER A 154 -9.75 25.10 -1.88
C SER A 154 -10.69 24.20 -1.08
N GLU A 155 -10.78 22.92 -1.45
CA GLU A 155 -11.68 21.95 -0.82
C GLU A 155 -10.92 20.65 -0.49
N PRO A 156 -10.10 20.64 0.57
CA PRO A 156 -9.36 19.46 0.95
C PRO A 156 -10.29 18.31 1.37
N LYS A 157 -10.03 17.13 0.80
CA LYS A 157 -10.70 15.87 1.13
C LYS A 157 -9.63 14.82 1.40
N MET A 158 -9.81 14.03 2.46
CA MET A 158 -8.88 12.96 2.78
C MET A 158 -8.88 11.92 1.65
N ILE A 159 -10.03 11.35 1.31
CA ILE A 159 -10.16 10.43 0.16
C ILE A 159 -11.29 10.91 -0.74
N MET A 160 -10.96 11.43 -1.92
CA MET A 160 -11.95 11.84 -2.92
C MET A 160 -12.55 10.64 -3.66
N ALA A 161 -11.70 9.70 -4.07
CA ALA A 161 -12.10 8.47 -4.74
C ALA A 161 -11.16 7.33 -4.33
N LEU A 162 -11.73 6.17 -4.02
CA LEU A 162 -10.96 4.98 -3.71
C LEU A 162 -10.46 4.34 -5.02
N SER A 163 -9.32 4.84 -5.51
CA SER A 163 -8.77 4.47 -6.81
C SER A 163 -7.24 4.51 -6.78
N TYR A 164 -6.59 3.47 -7.32
CA TYR A 164 -5.13 3.48 -7.45
C TYR A 164 -4.64 4.55 -8.44
N PHE A 165 -5.50 5.03 -9.34
CA PHE A 165 -5.18 6.16 -10.23
C PHE A 165 -4.90 7.46 -9.47
N SER A 166 -5.34 7.57 -8.20
CA SER A 166 -5.03 8.70 -7.32
C SER A 166 -3.63 8.64 -6.71
N ILE A 167 -2.87 7.57 -6.96
CA ILE A 167 -1.53 7.37 -6.43
C ILE A 167 -0.55 7.54 -7.58
N LYS A 168 0.31 8.55 -7.48
CA LYS A 168 1.42 8.79 -8.40
C LYS A 168 2.71 8.86 -7.59
N GLN A 169 3.70 8.07 -7.99
CA GLN A 169 5.05 8.16 -7.43
C GLN A 169 5.85 9.19 -8.23
N ASP A 170 6.51 10.10 -7.52
CA ASP A 170 7.37 11.13 -8.11
C ASP A 170 8.81 11.02 -7.55
N LEU A 171 9.33 12.08 -6.90
CA LEU A 171 10.66 12.17 -6.31
C LEU A 171 10.93 11.17 -5.16
N ILE A 172 9.96 10.33 -4.81
CA ILE A 172 10.04 9.33 -3.73
C ILE A 172 10.60 8.02 -4.30
N SER A 173 11.59 7.42 -3.64
CA SER A 173 12.23 6.16 -4.08
C SER A 173 11.55 4.88 -3.59
N ASP A 174 10.51 4.98 -2.77
CA ASP A 174 9.89 3.84 -2.08
C ASP A 174 8.78 3.19 -2.92
N CYS A 175 9.14 2.65 -4.08
CA CYS A 175 8.17 2.08 -5.03
C CYS A 175 7.40 0.88 -4.47
N SER A 176 8.01 0.07 -3.62
CA SER A 176 7.35 -1.05 -2.94
C SER A 176 6.22 -0.57 -2.03
N PHE A 177 6.41 0.56 -1.34
CA PHE A 177 5.39 1.16 -0.49
C PHE A 177 4.21 1.68 -1.32
N VAL A 178 4.49 2.47 -2.36
CA VAL A 178 3.47 2.99 -3.29
C VAL A 178 2.69 1.84 -3.94
N ALA A 179 3.38 0.79 -4.39
CA ALA A 179 2.75 -0.39 -4.97
C ALA A 179 1.84 -1.11 -3.97
N SER A 180 2.27 -1.27 -2.71
CA SER A 180 1.46 -1.90 -1.68
C SER A 180 0.16 -1.13 -1.39
N LEU A 181 0.22 0.21 -1.42
CA LEU A 181 -0.95 1.07 -1.25
C LEU A 181 -1.90 0.94 -2.45
N ALA A 182 -1.38 0.96 -3.67
CA ALA A 182 -2.18 0.78 -4.89
C ALA A 182 -2.90 -0.58 -4.92
N VAL A 183 -2.21 -1.66 -4.56
CA VAL A 183 -2.80 -3.00 -4.44
C VAL A 183 -3.87 -3.01 -3.35
N SER A 184 -3.61 -2.38 -2.21
CA SER A 184 -4.57 -2.33 -1.10
C SER A 184 -5.86 -1.59 -1.47
N VAL A 185 -5.73 -0.44 -2.15
CA VAL A 185 -6.87 0.33 -2.67
C VAL A 185 -7.70 -0.51 -3.65
N GLN A 186 -7.03 -1.22 -4.57
CA GLN A 186 -7.71 -2.07 -5.54
C GLN A 186 -8.39 -3.29 -4.88
N TYR A 187 -7.76 -3.88 -3.87
CA TYR A 187 -8.33 -4.98 -3.08
C TYR A 187 -9.59 -4.53 -2.34
N GLU A 188 -9.51 -3.41 -1.63
CA GLU A 188 -10.65 -2.84 -0.91
C GLU A 188 -11.84 -2.59 -1.85
N LYS A 189 -11.58 -1.98 -3.01
CA LYS A 189 -12.60 -1.73 -4.03
C LYS A 189 -13.21 -3.02 -4.59
N LYS A 190 -12.39 -4.04 -4.89
CA LYS A 190 -12.83 -5.28 -5.51
C LYS A 190 -13.64 -6.16 -4.56
N PHE A 191 -13.23 -6.23 -3.29
CA PHE A 191 -13.79 -7.17 -2.32
C PHE A 191 -14.66 -6.48 -1.26
N ASN A 192 -14.81 -5.16 -1.31
CA ASN A 192 -15.54 -4.36 -0.32
C ASN A 192 -15.03 -4.60 1.13
N LYS A 193 -13.71 -4.82 1.27
CA LYS A 193 -13.03 -5.04 2.56
C LYS A 193 -12.15 -3.85 2.90
N ARG A 194 -12.53 -3.08 3.93
CA ARG A 194 -11.87 -1.84 4.32
C ARG A 194 -10.52 -2.10 4.98
N ILE A 195 -9.44 -1.98 4.21
CA ILE A 195 -8.06 -2.16 4.70
C ILE A 195 -7.30 -0.84 4.79
N ILE A 196 -7.61 0.14 3.94
CA ILE A 196 -7.03 1.48 3.99
C ILE A 196 -7.99 2.44 4.69
N THR A 197 -9.26 2.45 4.33
CA THR A 197 -10.21 3.44 4.89
C THR A 197 -10.49 3.21 6.38
N SER A 198 -10.39 1.98 6.88
CA SER A 198 -10.66 1.65 8.28
C SER A 198 -9.54 2.05 9.24
N ILE A 199 -8.34 2.35 8.73
CA ILE A 199 -7.16 2.62 9.56
C ILE A 199 -6.82 4.11 9.71
N ILE A 200 -7.48 5.01 8.96
CA ILE A 200 -7.22 6.45 8.98
C ILE A 200 -8.33 7.17 9.76
N TYR A 201 -7.95 8.04 10.69
CA TYR A 201 -8.84 8.82 11.56
C TYR A 201 -8.49 10.31 11.50
N PRO A 202 -9.47 11.23 11.67
CA PRO A 202 -10.85 10.97 12.11
C PRO A 202 -11.75 10.32 11.05
N GLN A 203 -12.82 9.68 11.51
CA GLN A 203 -13.81 9.02 10.66
C GLN A 203 -15.22 9.59 10.89
N ASN A 204 -16.07 9.56 9.86
CA ASN A 204 -17.50 9.86 9.99
C ASN A 204 -18.28 8.70 10.65
N LYS A 205 -19.60 8.86 10.79
CA LYS A 205 -20.49 7.81 11.37
C LYS A 205 -20.49 6.51 10.56
N GLN A 206 -20.14 6.59 9.29
CA GLN A 206 -20.02 5.46 8.36
C GLN A 206 -18.65 4.79 8.45
N GLY A 207 -17.73 5.26 9.30
CA GLY A 207 -16.36 4.75 9.43
C GLY A 207 -15.46 5.12 8.25
N GLU A 208 -15.76 6.21 7.55
CA GLU A 208 -14.98 6.70 6.42
C GLU A 208 -14.05 7.84 6.88
N PRO A 209 -12.77 7.87 6.43
CA PRO A 209 -11.85 8.94 6.77
C PRO A 209 -12.35 10.31 6.31
N VAL A 210 -12.27 11.29 7.19
CA VAL A 210 -12.65 12.67 6.88
C VAL A 210 -11.47 13.61 7.03
N TYR A 211 -11.48 14.68 6.21
CA TYR A 211 -10.52 15.76 6.35
C TYR A 211 -10.70 16.44 7.72
N ASN A 212 -9.58 16.71 8.39
CA ASN A 212 -9.54 17.44 9.65
C ASN A 212 -8.87 18.81 9.45
N PRO A 213 -9.61 19.92 9.54
CA PRO A 213 -9.04 21.28 9.44
C PRO A 213 -8.03 21.63 10.54
N CYS A 214 -8.07 20.94 11.68
CA CYS A 214 -7.05 21.10 12.71
C CYS A 214 -5.75 20.36 12.36
N GLY A 215 -5.69 19.65 11.22
CA GLY A 215 -4.49 19.02 10.71
C GLY A 215 -3.91 17.93 11.60
N LYS A 216 -4.73 17.26 12.43
CA LYS A 216 -4.33 16.10 13.23
C LYS A 216 -4.92 14.83 12.63
N TYR A 217 -4.09 13.83 12.44
CA TYR A 217 -4.54 12.51 11.99
C TYR A 217 -3.99 11.41 12.89
N MET A 218 -4.75 10.34 12.99
CA MET A 218 -4.33 9.11 13.66
C MET A 218 -4.42 7.97 12.66
N ILE A 219 -3.35 7.20 12.51
CA ILE A 219 -3.31 6.00 11.68
C ILE A 219 -3.07 4.78 12.56
N ARG A 220 -3.85 3.72 12.32
CA ARG A 220 -3.72 2.43 12.99
C ARG A 220 -2.92 1.47 12.11
N PHE A 221 -1.62 1.34 12.35
CA PHE A 221 -0.75 0.46 11.58
C PHE A 221 -0.46 -0.85 12.32
N HIS A 222 -0.36 -1.97 11.60
CA HIS A 222 0.09 -3.23 12.17
C HIS A 222 1.61 -3.33 12.06
N LEU A 223 2.32 -3.09 13.18
CA LEU A 223 3.79 -3.01 13.22
C LEU A 223 4.33 -3.80 14.41
N ASN A 224 5.38 -4.59 14.17
CA ASN A 224 6.01 -5.45 15.19
C ASN A 224 4.98 -6.36 15.90
N GLY A 225 4.06 -6.95 15.12
CA GLY A 225 3.09 -7.95 15.59
C GLY A 225 1.87 -7.42 16.33
N VAL A 226 1.64 -6.10 16.37
CA VAL A 226 0.49 -5.50 17.04
C VAL A 226 0.01 -4.25 16.30
N TRP A 227 -1.27 -3.92 16.44
CA TRP A 227 -1.81 -2.64 16.01
C TRP A 227 -1.23 -1.51 16.87
N ARG A 228 -0.70 -0.48 16.23
CA ARG A 228 -0.07 0.67 16.86
C ARG A 228 -0.68 1.96 16.38
N LYS A 229 -0.74 2.91 17.31
CA LYS A 229 -1.22 4.26 17.09
C LYS A 229 -0.08 5.11 16.55
N VAL A 230 -0.32 5.75 15.40
CA VAL A 230 0.58 6.73 14.79
C VAL A 230 -0.18 8.06 14.72
N ILE A 231 0.34 9.10 15.36
CA ILE A 231 -0.21 10.46 15.27
C ILE A 231 0.72 11.29 14.40
N ILE A 232 0.14 12.00 13.42
CA ILE A 232 0.86 12.92 12.54
C ILE A 232 0.07 14.21 12.38
N ASP A 233 0.75 15.26 11.97
CA ASP A 233 0.09 16.39 11.31
C ASP A 233 -0.06 16.15 9.79
N ASP A 234 -0.72 17.08 9.11
CA ASP A 234 -0.91 17.05 7.65
C ASP A 234 0.01 18.01 6.89
N THR A 235 1.16 18.37 7.46
CA THR A 235 2.14 19.16 6.73
C THR A 235 2.82 18.30 5.66
N LEU A 236 2.75 18.76 4.41
CA LEU A 236 3.32 18.07 3.25
C LEU A 236 4.48 18.89 2.66
N PRO A 237 5.54 18.23 2.15
CA PRO A 237 6.60 18.92 1.43
C PRO A 237 6.11 19.31 0.03
N ILE A 238 6.25 20.58 -0.32
CA ILE A 238 5.88 21.14 -1.63
C ILE A 238 7.13 21.40 -2.45
N ASP A 239 7.08 21.05 -3.73
CA ASP A 239 8.11 21.33 -4.72
C ASP A 239 7.88 22.67 -5.45
N HIS A 240 8.91 23.12 -6.17
CA HIS A 240 8.88 24.30 -7.04
C HIS A 240 8.22 24.05 -8.39
#